data_AF-A0A924BYA9-F1
#
_entry.id   AF-A0A924BYA9-F1
#
_cell.length_a   1.000
_cell.length_b   1.000
_cell.length_c   1.000
_cell.angle_alpha   90.00
_cell.angle_beta   90.00
_cell.angle_gamma   90.00
#
_symmetry.space_group_name_H-M   'P 1'
#
loop_
_entity.id
_entity.type
_entity.pdbx_description
1 polymer ?
#
loop_
_entity_poly.entity_id
_entity_poly.type
_entity_poly.pdbx_seq_one_letter_code
_entity_poly.pdbx_strand_id
1 'polypeptide(L)'
;MKKHNAHSENEADLNNKIIAITMRIQKEFPELSGYLNEMPITIPIENNPEITTEILNNYYESLFKFLTSYRLEMAEKEALKKQNL
;
A
#
# COMPACT_ATOMS: atom_id res chain seq x y z
N MET A 1 -17.83 28.24 -20.11
CA MET A 1 -16.51 27.75 -19.66
C MET A 1 -16.74 26.61 -18.67
N LYS A 2 -16.42 25.37 -19.01
CA LYS A 2 -16.45 24.23 -18.08
C LYS A 2 -15.07 23.57 -18.11
N LYS A 3 -14.24 23.89 -17.13
CA LYS A 3 -13.02 23.12 -16.78
C LYS A 3 -13.02 22.99 -15.26
N HIS A 4 -13.88 22.12 -14.78
CA HIS A 4 -13.73 21.48 -13.48
C HIS A 4 -13.52 20.00 -13.79
N ASN A 5 -12.65 19.34 -13.01
CA ASN A 5 -12.41 17.90 -12.95
C ASN A 5 -11.19 17.40 -13.75
N ALA A 6 -10.00 17.64 -13.22
CA ALA A 6 -8.82 16.80 -13.47
C ALA A 6 -8.15 16.34 -12.16
N HIS A 7 -8.76 16.60 -11.00
CA HIS A 7 -8.16 16.34 -9.69
C HIS A 7 -8.69 15.07 -9.00
N SER A 8 -9.77 14.46 -9.51
CA SER A 8 -10.42 13.29 -8.89
C SER A 8 -9.90 11.93 -9.37
N GLU A 9 -9.24 11.88 -10.54
CA GLU A 9 -8.80 10.61 -11.15
C GLU A 9 -7.60 10.00 -10.40
N ASN A 10 -6.66 10.84 -9.93
CA ASN A 10 -5.45 10.36 -9.25
C ASN A 10 -5.70 9.80 -7.85
N GLU A 11 -6.61 10.42 -7.07
CA GLU A 11 -6.91 9.99 -5.70
C GLU A 11 -7.71 8.68 -5.67
N ALA A 12 -8.70 8.57 -6.55
CA ALA A 12 -9.50 7.35 -6.69
C ALA A 12 -8.62 6.16 -7.10
N ASP A 13 -7.71 6.37 -8.04
CA ASP A 13 -6.77 5.33 -8.49
C ASP A 13 -5.79 4.92 -7.39
N LEU A 14 -5.27 5.87 -6.61
CA LEU A 14 -4.41 5.56 -5.47
C LEU A 14 -5.15 4.81 -4.37
N ASN A 15 -6.38 5.22 -4.04
CA ASN A 15 -7.22 4.52 -3.09
C ASN A 15 -7.50 3.07 -3.55
N ASN A 16 -7.81 2.87 -4.83
CA ASN A 16 -8.01 1.53 -5.39
C ASN A 16 -6.72 0.68 -5.29
N LYS A 17 -5.55 1.26 -5.54
CA LYS A 17 -4.26 0.57 -5.38
C LYS A 17 -3.99 0.19 -3.92
N ILE A 18 -4.28 1.09 -2.98
CA ILE A 18 -4.15 0.86 -1.54
C ILE A 18 -5.09 -0.28 -1.09
N ILE A 19 -6.35 -0.25 -1.52
CA ILE A 19 -7.31 -1.32 -1.22
C ILE A 19 -6.83 -2.65 -1.80
N ALA A 20 -6.40 -2.66 -3.07
CA ALA A 20 -5.93 -3.88 -3.72
C ALA A 20 -4.72 -4.50 -3.01
N ILE A 21 -3.72 -3.68 -2.64
CA ILE A 21 -2.53 -4.18 -1.96
C ILE A 21 -2.82 -4.63 -0.53
N THR A 22 -3.67 -3.92 0.22
CA THR A 22 -4.05 -4.31 1.59
C THR A 22 -4.87 -5.60 1.60
N MET A 23 -5.83 -5.76 0.67
CA MET A 23 -6.57 -7.02 0.49
C MET A 23 -5.64 -8.18 0.11
N ARG A 24 -4.64 -7.91 -0.75
CA ARG A 24 -3.64 -8.92 -1.11
C ARG A 24 -2.82 -9.34 0.09
N ILE A 25 -2.36 -8.39 0.91
CA ILE A 25 -1.64 -8.67 2.15
C ILE A 25 -2.50 -9.54 3.07
N GLN A 26 -3.77 -9.18 3.28
CA GLN A 26 -4.67 -9.96 4.13
C GLN A 26 -4.91 -11.39 3.63
N LYS A 27 -4.95 -11.58 2.31
CA LYS A 27 -5.24 -12.89 1.70
C LYS A 27 -4.01 -13.78 1.57
N GLU A 28 -2.89 -13.24 1.12
CA GLU A 28 -1.67 -14.00 0.81
C GLU A 28 -0.69 -14.04 1.99
N PHE A 29 -0.73 -13.04 2.87
CA PHE A 29 0.22 -12.85 3.97
C PHE A 29 -0.53 -12.43 5.26
N PRO A 30 -1.46 -13.25 5.78
CA PRO A 30 -2.26 -12.91 6.96
C PRO A 30 -1.40 -12.52 8.17
N GLU A 31 -0.18 -13.04 8.29
CA GLU A 31 0.82 -12.66 9.30
C GLU A 31 1.22 -11.19 9.24
N LEU A 32 1.18 -10.58 8.05
CA LEU A 32 1.50 -9.18 7.84
C LEU A 32 0.31 -8.25 8.15
N SER A 33 -0.90 -8.80 8.32
CA SER A 33 -2.10 -8.00 8.60
C SER A 33 -2.04 -7.28 9.95
N GLY A 34 -1.27 -7.81 10.91
CA GLY A 34 -1.05 -7.14 12.20
C GLY A 34 -0.38 -5.78 12.04
N TYR A 35 0.60 -5.67 11.13
CA TYR A 35 1.32 -4.43 10.84
C TYR A 35 0.45 -3.38 10.14
N LEU A 36 -0.61 -3.81 9.43
CA LEU A 36 -1.56 -2.89 8.80
C LEU A 36 -2.43 -2.17 9.84
N ASN A 37 -2.75 -2.82 10.95
CA ASN A 37 -3.52 -2.21 12.05
C ASN A 37 -2.72 -1.12 12.79
N GLU A 38 -1.39 -1.22 12.79
CA GLU A 38 -0.49 -0.24 13.42
C GLU A 38 -0.23 0.99 12.53
N MET A 39 -0.65 0.95 11.26
CA MET A 39 -0.61 2.09 10.34
C MET A 39 -2.02 2.58 10.02
N PRO A 40 -2.71 3.24 10.96
CA PRO A 40 -4.03 3.80 10.71
C PRO A 40 -3.95 4.81 9.57
N ILE A 41 -4.80 4.65 8.55
CA ILE A 41 -4.94 5.63 7.47
C ILE A 41 -5.51 6.89 8.11
N THR A 42 -4.72 7.96 8.20
CA THR A 42 -5.22 9.29 8.50
C THR A 42 -5.95 9.81 7.27
N ILE A 43 -7.18 9.32 7.04
CA ILE A 43 -8.09 9.91 6.06
C ILE A 43 -8.39 11.31 6.61
N PRO A 44 -7.96 12.40 5.95
CA PRO A 44 -8.15 13.73 6.48
C PRO A 44 -9.65 14.03 6.51
N ILE A 45 -10.20 14.19 7.71
CA ILE A 45 -11.56 14.68 7.89
C ILE A 45 -11.46 16.20 7.70
N GLU A 46 -11.96 16.65 6.55
CA GLU A 46 -12.23 18.05 6.17
C GLU A 46 -11.06 18.94 5.69
N ASN A 47 -11.19 19.35 4.41
CA ASN A 47 -10.85 20.65 3.81
C ASN A 47 -9.46 20.95 3.21
N ASN A 48 -8.51 20.02 3.05
CA ASN A 48 -7.27 20.30 2.28
C ASN A 48 -6.91 19.21 1.23
N PRO A 49 -7.35 19.37 -0.04
CA PRO A 49 -7.14 18.39 -1.12
C PRO A 49 -5.75 18.41 -1.79
N GLU A 50 -4.89 19.41 -1.51
CA GLU A 50 -3.53 19.41 -2.09
C GLU A 50 -2.57 18.45 -1.37
N ILE A 51 -2.90 18.05 -0.14
CA ILE A 51 -2.08 17.19 0.71
C ILE A 51 -2.50 15.71 0.58
N THR A 52 -3.70 15.42 0.05
CA THR A 52 -4.30 14.08 0.03
C THR A 52 -3.61 13.11 -0.93
N THR A 53 -3.33 13.51 -2.18
CA THR A 53 -2.76 12.60 -3.18
C THR A 53 -1.32 12.18 -2.82
N GLU A 54 -0.50 13.11 -2.33
CA GLU A 54 0.89 12.83 -1.92
C GLU A 54 0.94 11.88 -0.72
N ILE A 55 0.10 12.10 0.30
CA ILE A 55 -0.01 11.20 1.45
C ILE A 55 -0.46 9.80 1.02
N LEU A 56 -1.46 9.71 0.14
CA LEU A 56 -1.93 8.43 -0.38
C LEU A 56 -0.84 7.71 -1.19
N ASN A 57 -0.08 8.43 -2.01
CA ASN A 57 1.03 7.84 -2.75
C ASN A 57 2.14 7.36 -1.82
N ASN A 58 2.56 8.17 -0.85
CA ASN A 58 3.58 7.80 0.13
C ASN A 58 3.16 6.57 0.96
N TYR A 59 1.87 6.47 1.30
CA TYR A 59 1.32 5.30 1.97
C TYR A 59 1.34 4.05 1.07
N TYR A 60 0.88 4.18 -0.18
CA TYR A 60 0.95 3.09 -1.15
C TYR A 60 2.40 2.61 -1.36
N GLU A 61 3.36 3.52 -1.52
CA GLU A 61 4.77 3.18 -1.67
C GLU A 61 5.33 2.47 -0.44
N SER A 62 4.94 2.90 0.76
CA SER A 62 5.33 2.25 2.02
C SER A 62 4.81 0.81 2.09
N LEU A 63 3.54 0.59 1.76
CA LEU A 63 2.93 -0.75 1.69
C LEU A 63 3.60 -1.62 0.62
N PHE A 64 3.86 -1.06 -0.55
CA PHE A 64 4.51 -1.77 -1.65
C PHE A 64 5.93 -2.18 -1.31
N LYS A 65 6.71 -1.27 -0.72
CA LYS A 65 8.08 -1.54 -0.28
C LYS A 65 8.09 -2.61 0.81
N PHE A 66 7.21 -2.50 1.80
CA PHE A 66 7.07 -3.48 2.86
C PHE A 66 6.79 -4.89 2.32
N LEU A 67 5.77 -5.02 1.46
CA LEU A 67 5.41 -6.29 0.86
C LEU A 67 6.54 -6.86 -0.02
N THR A 68 7.22 -5.99 -0.78
CA THR A 68 8.32 -6.41 -1.66
C THR A 68 9.50 -6.92 -0.84
N SER A 69 9.91 -6.19 0.20
CA SER A 69 10.99 -6.60 1.10
C SER A 69 10.70 -7.93 1.77
N TYR A 70 9.48 -8.14 2.26
CA TYR A 70 9.09 -9.42 2.85
C TYR A 70 9.19 -10.58 1.86
N ARG A 71 8.69 -10.40 0.63
CA ARG A 71 8.76 -11.44 -0.41
C ARG A 71 10.19 -11.79 -0.79
N LEU A 72 11.08 -10.80 -0.86
CA LEU A 72 12.50 -11.01 -1.11
C LEU A 72 13.14 -11.82 0.01
N GLU A 73 12.89 -11.46 1.27
CA GLU A 73 13.41 -12.19 2.43
C GLU A 73 12.92 -13.64 2.46
N MET A 74 11.65 -13.88 2.15
CA MET A 74 11.10 -15.24 2.07
C MET A 74 11.75 -16.06 0.94
N ALA A 75 11.96 -15.46 -0.23
CA ALA A 75 12.62 -16.12 -1.35
C ALA A 75 14.08 -16.49 -1.04
N GLU A 76 14.80 -15.61 -0.34
CA GLU A 76 16.18 -15.87 0.11
C GLU A 76 16.23 -17.01 1.14
N LYS A 77 15.33 -17.00 2.12
CA LYS A 77 15.19 -18.09 3.10
C LYS A 77 14.87 -19.43 2.43
N GLU A 78 14.03 -19.43 1.39
CA GLU A 78 13.72 -20.64 0.63
C GLU A 78 14.93 -21.14 -0.16
N ALA A 79 15.68 -20.24 -0.81
CA ALA A 79 16.90 -20.58 -1.54
C ALA A 79 17.97 -21.19 -0.63
N LEU A 80 18.15 -20.63 0.58
CA LEU A 80 19.10 -21.14 1.56
C LEU A 80 18.73 -22.52 2.11
N LYS A 81 17.43 -22.82 2.25
CA LYS A 81 16.96 -24.17 2.62
C LYS A 81 17.28 -25.21 1.55
N LYS A 82 17.18 -24.85 0.26
CA LYS A 82 17.45 -25.77 -0.87
C LYS A 82 18.93 -26.06 -1.07
N GLN A 83 19.85 -25.18 -0.64
CA GLN A 83 21.29 -25.45 -0.70
C GLN A 83 21.80 -26.38 0.40
N ASN A 84 21.04 -26.54 1.49
CA ASN A 84 21.43 -27.34 2.65
C ASN A 84 20.66 -28.67 2.75
N LEU A 85 19.95 -29.07 1.70
CA LEU A 85 19.21 -30.33 1.57
C LEU A 85 19.81 -31.15 0.43
#